data_AF-A0A9E7ST56-F1
#
_entry.id   AF-A0A9E7ST56-F1
#
_cell.length_a   1.000
_cell.length_b   1.000
_cell.length_c   1.000
_cell.angle_alpha   90.00
_cell.angle_beta   90.00
_cell.angle_gamma   90.00
#
_symmetry.space_group_name_H-M   'P 1'
#
loop_
_entity.id
_entity.type
_entity.pdbx_description
1 polymer ?
#
loop_
_entity_poly.entity_id
_entity_poly.type
_entity_poly.pdbx_seq_one_letter_code
_entity_poly.pdbx_strand_id
1 'polypeptide(L)'
;MSPGIRATVKVGSPEGCPIAAFSQRTGTTVDRVSTSAASEDGSSDSGGSTTEFLAATDEEIDDVSGPIFSYGSTNLYRHAHDDSSCPCACLGSFGCPVHRYVAEDGDLTLVFHAEDFDQLQAIMAEFRERYPDIDVQRLLQPPLQGSTEEQVFVNRGKLTDRQHEVLQAAYDAGYFERPKGANATEIAAELDISQSTFTEHLVAAQRKLFEDILETDA
;
A
#
# COMPACT_ATOMS: atom_id res chain seq x y z
N MET A 1 17.57 -17.32 -14.02
CA MET A 1 16.58 -16.98 -12.98
C MET A 1 15.46 -16.26 -13.69
N SER A 2 14.23 -16.75 -13.56
CA SER A 2 13.07 -16.04 -14.11
C SER A 2 12.95 -14.69 -13.38
N PRO A 3 12.76 -13.58 -14.07
CA PRO A 3 12.48 -12.32 -13.40
C PRO A 3 11.12 -12.41 -12.70
N GLY A 4 11.12 -12.32 -11.36
CA GLY A 4 9.90 -12.38 -10.55
C GLY A 4 8.90 -11.27 -10.87
N ILE A 5 7.63 -11.48 -10.52
CA ILE A 5 6.52 -10.58 -10.88
C ILE A 5 6.08 -9.80 -9.65
N ARG A 6 6.04 -8.46 -9.78
CA ARG A 6 5.45 -7.61 -8.75
C ARG A 6 3.98 -7.37 -9.07
N ALA A 7 3.09 -7.77 -8.17
CA ALA A 7 1.66 -7.55 -8.28
C ALA A 7 1.20 -6.47 -7.29
N THR A 8 0.24 -5.64 -7.72
CA THR A 8 -0.56 -4.74 -6.85
C THR A 8 -2.01 -5.13 -7.00
N VAL A 9 -2.64 -5.45 -5.88
CA VAL A 9 -3.99 -6.01 -5.85
C VAL A 9 -4.77 -5.31 -4.76
N LYS A 10 -5.99 -4.89 -5.06
CA LYS A 10 -6.94 -4.33 -4.12
C LYS A 10 -8.02 -5.36 -3.84
N VAL A 11 -8.32 -5.60 -2.57
CA VAL A 11 -9.46 -6.41 -2.13
C VAL A 11 -10.44 -5.46 -1.45
N GLY A 12 -11.66 -5.40 -1.98
CA GLY A 12 -12.73 -4.64 -1.36
C GLY A 12 -13.21 -5.33 -0.09
N SER A 13 -13.22 -4.62 1.04
CA SER A 13 -13.78 -5.10 2.32
C SER A 13 -13.53 -6.60 2.63
N PRO A 14 -12.27 -7.09 2.63
CA PRO A 14 -11.97 -8.51 2.81
C PRO A 14 -12.49 -9.05 4.15
N GLU A 15 -13.48 -9.94 4.08
CA GLU A 15 -13.95 -10.71 5.24
C GLU A 15 -12.77 -11.51 5.82
N GLY A 16 -12.48 -11.31 7.11
CA GLY A 16 -11.38 -11.98 7.80
C GLY A 16 -10.02 -11.27 7.72
N CYS A 17 -9.93 -10.02 7.25
CA CYS A 17 -8.74 -9.19 7.42
C CYS A 17 -8.91 -8.22 8.63
N PRO A 18 -8.24 -8.47 9.77
CA PRO A 18 -8.39 -7.66 10.98
C PRO A 18 -7.95 -6.21 10.80
N ILE A 19 -6.94 -5.97 9.96
CA ILE A 19 -6.39 -4.64 9.75
C ILE A 19 -7.28 -3.82 8.81
N ALA A 20 -7.96 -4.46 7.85
CA ALA A 20 -8.98 -3.80 7.04
C ALA A 20 -10.21 -3.44 7.89
N ALA A 21 -10.70 -4.38 8.71
CA ALA A 21 -11.73 -4.08 9.70
C ALA A 21 -11.29 -2.97 10.68
N PHE A 22 -10.00 -2.94 11.04
CA PHE A 22 -9.43 -1.91 11.90
C PHE A 22 -9.49 -0.52 11.26
N SER A 23 -9.08 -0.38 9.99
CA SER A 23 -9.11 0.91 9.30
C SER A 23 -10.53 1.45 9.15
N GLN A 24 -11.50 0.57 8.87
CA GLN A 24 -12.92 0.95 8.77
C GLN A 24 -13.47 1.45 10.11
N ARG A 25 -13.21 0.72 11.20
CA ARG A 25 -13.74 1.05 12.53
C ARG A 25 -13.15 2.33 13.10
N THR A 26 -11.86 2.56 12.87
CA THR A 26 -11.11 3.69 13.46
C THR A 26 -11.04 4.90 12.54
N GLY A 27 -11.47 4.77 11.29
CA GLY A 27 -11.30 5.78 10.25
C GLY A 27 -9.82 6.11 9.97
N THR A 28 -8.89 5.24 10.35
CA THR A 28 -7.45 5.47 10.24
C THR A 28 -6.86 4.70 9.06
N THR A 29 -6.10 5.38 8.21
CA THR A 29 -5.31 4.74 7.15
C THR A 29 -4.07 4.07 7.73
N VAL A 30 -3.90 2.78 7.42
CA VAL A 30 -2.73 1.98 7.82
C VAL A 30 -1.87 1.74 6.59
N ASP A 31 -0.73 2.42 6.45
CA ASP A 31 0.14 2.35 5.26
C ASP A 31 1.60 1.93 5.54
N ARG A 32 1.94 1.79 6.83
CA ARG A 32 3.23 1.32 7.34
C ARG A 32 3.05 0.03 8.08
N VAL A 33 3.39 -1.06 7.40
CA VAL A 33 3.20 -2.41 7.89
C VAL A 33 4.45 -3.21 7.63
N SER A 34 4.88 -3.94 8.66
CA SER A 34 5.89 -4.98 8.57
C SER A 34 5.19 -6.32 8.72
N THR A 35 5.40 -7.24 7.79
CA THR A 35 4.86 -8.60 7.88
C THR A 35 6.00 -9.59 7.84
N SER A 36 6.06 -10.45 8.85
CA SER A 36 6.94 -11.61 8.86
C SER A 36 6.10 -12.87 8.64
N ALA A 37 6.42 -13.62 7.59
CA ALA A 37 5.94 -14.98 7.42
C ALA A 37 6.87 -15.90 8.22
N ALA A 38 6.32 -16.73 9.11
CA ALA A 38 7.09 -17.79 9.75
C ALA A 38 7.34 -18.89 8.70
N SER A 39 8.60 -19.26 8.49
CA SER A 39 8.97 -20.44 7.72
C SER A 39 8.74 -21.70 8.56
N GLU A 40 8.19 -22.76 7.98
CA GLU A 40 7.86 -24.04 8.66
C GLU A 40 9.09 -24.83 9.19
N ASP A 41 10.31 -24.31 9.05
CA ASP A 41 11.51 -24.99 9.52
C ASP A 41 11.76 -24.80 11.03
N GLY A 42 11.14 -25.69 11.80
CA GLY A 42 11.75 -26.27 13.01
C GLY A 42 11.46 -25.58 14.34
N SER A 43 10.47 -26.13 15.05
CA SER A 43 10.17 -25.96 16.49
C SER A 43 9.48 -24.66 16.94
N SER A 44 8.19 -24.55 16.62
CA SER A 44 7.11 -24.03 17.50
C SER A 44 5.78 -24.36 16.83
N ASP A 45 4.80 -24.85 17.60
CA ASP A 45 3.49 -25.35 17.16
C ASP A 45 2.52 -24.21 16.74
N SER A 46 3.02 -23.19 16.04
CA SER A 46 2.24 -22.01 15.60
C SER A 46 2.87 -21.41 14.34
N GLY A 47 2.68 -22.07 13.20
CA GLY A 47 3.13 -21.61 11.87
C GLY A 47 2.32 -20.42 11.32
N GLY A 48 1.99 -19.44 12.17
CA GLY A 48 1.22 -18.26 11.79
C GLY A 48 2.14 -17.12 11.33
N SER A 49 1.75 -16.40 10.29
CA SER A 49 2.38 -15.11 9.97
C SER A 49 2.05 -14.08 11.06
N THR A 50 2.93 -13.12 11.31
CA THR A 50 2.64 -11.98 12.19
C THR A 50 2.72 -10.70 11.39
N THR A 51 1.75 -9.81 11.59
CA THR A 51 1.74 -8.47 11.00
C THR A 51 1.80 -7.41 12.09
N GLU A 52 2.73 -6.48 11.93
CA GLU A 52 2.88 -5.30 12.76
C GLU A 52 2.55 -4.06 11.94
N PHE A 53 1.80 -3.13 12.51
CA PHE A 53 1.41 -1.93 11.78
C PHE A 53 1.30 -0.71 12.68
N LEU A 54 1.48 0.47 12.09
CA LEU A 54 1.33 1.75 12.75
C LEU A 54 -0.04 2.37 12.43
N ALA A 55 -0.72 2.89 13.45
CA ALA A 55 -1.97 3.61 13.30
C ALA A 55 -2.03 4.83 14.24
N ALA A 56 -2.68 5.92 13.81
CA ALA A 56 -2.84 7.16 14.57
C ALA A 56 -4.08 7.14 15.50
N THR A 57 -4.28 6.03 16.20
CA THR A 57 -5.37 5.78 17.13
C THR A 57 -4.86 4.91 18.27
N ASP A 58 -5.48 4.96 19.44
CA ASP A 58 -5.23 4.09 20.59
C ASP A 58 -6.38 3.08 20.85
N GLU A 59 -7.33 2.98 19.91
CA GLU A 59 -8.47 2.07 20.02
C GLU A 59 -8.06 0.58 19.97
N GLU A 60 -8.83 -0.23 20.70
CA GLU A 60 -8.79 -1.70 20.65
C GLU A 60 -9.96 -2.23 19.86
N ILE A 61 -9.72 -3.28 19.08
CA ILE A 61 -10.72 -3.92 18.22
C ILE A 61 -10.70 -5.40 18.51
N ASP A 62 -11.85 -6.07 18.33
CA ASP A 62 -12.03 -7.47 18.73
C ASP A 62 -10.92 -8.41 18.21
N ASP A 63 -10.40 -8.16 17.00
CA ASP A 63 -9.33 -8.95 16.38
C ASP A 63 -7.93 -8.33 16.50
N VAL A 64 -7.80 -7.11 17.03
CA VAL A 64 -6.51 -6.42 17.19
C VAL A 64 -6.39 -5.93 18.63
N SER A 65 -5.57 -6.67 19.41
CA SER A 65 -5.15 -6.28 20.75
C SER A 65 -4.59 -4.85 20.78
N GLY A 66 -4.71 -4.19 21.92
CA GLY A 66 -4.22 -2.82 22.11
C GLY A 66 -2.74 -2.60 21.77
N PRO A 67 -2.32 -1.33 21.70
CA PRO A 67 -1.03 -0.97 21.15
C PRO A 67 0.13 -1.55 21.98
N ILE A 68 1.10 -2.16 21.30
CA ILE A 68 2.31 -2.73 21.91
C ILE A 68 3.36 -1.66 22.22
N PHE A 69 3.31 -0.52 21.51
CA PHE A 69 4.19 0.62 21.73
C PHE A 69 3.57 1.92 21.19
N SER A 70 3.94 3.07 21.74
CA SER A 70 3.44 4.39 21.32
C SER A 70 4.58 5.34 20.93
N TYR A 71 4.49 5.91 19.73
CA TYR A 71 5.32 6.99 19.19
C TYR A 71 4.60 8.33 19.26
N GLY A 72 4.11 8.70 20.44
CA GLY A 72 3.30 9.92 20.60
C GLY A 72 1.88 9.72 20.04
N SER A 73 1.58 10.31 18.89
CA SER A 73 0.26 10.22 18.24
C SER A 73 0.11 9.00 17.32
N THR A 74 1.14 8.18 17.18
CA THR A 74 1.12 6.96 16.36
C THR A 74 1.44 5.75 17.22
N ASN A 75 0.63 4.72 17.17
CA ASN A 75 0.77 3.52 17.97
C ASN A 75 1.11 2.32 17.10
N LEU A 76 1.96 1.44 17.61
CA LEU A 76 2.35 0.17 17.01
C LEU A 76 1.41 -0.92 17.52
N TYR A 77 0.82 -1.65 16.59
CA TYR A 77 -0.05 -2.79 16.82
C TYR A 77 0.59 -4.06 16.28
N ARG A 78 0.23 -5.21 16.84
CA ARG A 78 0.67 -6.53 16.37
C ARG A 78 -0.52 -7.46 16.32
N HIS A 79 -0.67 -8.18 15.21
CA HIS A 79 -1.66 -9.22 15.01
C HIS A 79 -0.98 -10.50 14.54
N ALA A 80 -1.25 -11.61 15.23
CA ALA A 80 -0.84 -12.95 14.81
C ALA A 80 -1.97 -13.57 13.99
N HIS A 81 -1.66 -14.05 12.79
CA HIS A 81 -2.66 -14.68 11.92
C HIS A 81 -2.73 -16.16 12.25
N ASP A 82 -3.84 -16.57 12.86
CA ASP A 82 -4.10 -17.95 13.26
C ASP A 82 -4.74 -18.80 12.14
N ASP A 83 -5.25 -18.15 11.09
CA ASP A 83 -5.85 -18.81 9.91
C ASP A 83 -5.50 -18.06 8.60
N SER A 84 -5.62 -18.77 7.48
CA SER A 84 -5.42 -18.34 6.10
C SER A 84 -6.55 -17.46 5.54
N SER A 85 -7.57 -17.12 6.34
CA SER A 85 -8.67 -16.21 5.96
C SER A 85 -8.21 -14.77 5.73
N CYS A 86 -7.05 -14.38 6.27
CA CYS A 86 -6.48 -13.08 6.00
C CYS A 86 -5.64 -13.14 4.70
N PRO A 87 -5.76 -12.15 3.79
CA PRO A 87 -4.92 -12.07 2.60
C PRO A 87 -3.40 -12.13 2.88
N CYS A 88 -2.95 -11.61 4.02
CA CYS A 88 -1.55 -11.68 4.46
C CYS A 88 -1.10 -13.11 4.73
N ALA A 89 -1.91 -13.86 5.48
CA ALA A 89 -1.63 -15.24 5.84
C ALA A 89 -1.59 -16.12 4.58
N CYS A 90 -2.51 -15.86 3.64
CA CYS A 90 -2.50 -16.49 2.33
C CYS A 90 -1.21 -16.20 1.56
N LEU A 91 -0.74 -14.95 1.48
CA LEU A 91 0.55 -14.66 0.83
C LEU A 91 1.73 -15.32 1.55
N GLY A 92 1.69 -15.36 2.88
CA GLY A 92 2.65 -16.06 3.72
C GLY A 92 2.75 -17.56 3.40
N SER A 93 1.63 -18.25 3.16
CA SER A 93 1.64 -19.67 2.81
C SER A 93 2.26 -19.97 1.44
N PHE A 94 2.33 -18.96 0.56
CA PHE A 94 3.06 -19.06 -0.71
C PHE A 94 4.54 -18.66 -0.57
N GLY A 95 5.02 -18.33 0.63
CA GLY A 95 6.38 -17.81 0.83
C GLY A 95 6.58 -16.44 0.20
N CYS A 96 5.49 -15.69 -0.03
CA CYS A 96 5.52 -14.44 -0.76
C CYS A 96 5.55 -13.25 0.21
N PRO A 97 6.70 -12.55 0.36
CA PRO A 97 6.77 -11.41 1.25
C PRO A 97 5.95 -10.24 0.71
N VAL A 98 5.14 -9.64 1.57
CA VAL A 98 4.40 -8.42 1.27
C VAL A 98 5.37 -7.24 1.28
N HIS A 99 5.50 -6.55 0.15
CA HIS A 99 6.34 -5.36 0.00
C HIS A 99 5.65 -4.09 0.52
N ARG A 100 4.34 -3.97 0.27
CA ARG A 100 3.54 -2.84 0.77
C ARG A 100 2.14 -3.33 1.10
N TYR A 101 1.59 -2.74 2.15
CA TYR A 101 0.28 -3.02 2.68
C TYR A 101 -0.37 -1.69 2.98
N VAL A 102 -1.58 -1.46 2.47
CA VAL A 102 -2.37 -0.28 2.77
C VAL A 102 -3.80 -0.70 3.09
N ALA A 103 -4.29 -0.42 4.29
CA ALA A 103 -5.68 -0.58 4.64
C ALA A 103 -6.32 0.80 4.88
N GLU A 104 -7.44 1.06 4.22
CA GLU A 104 -8.14 2.35 4.24
C GLU A 104 -9.62 2.10 4.04
N ASP A 105 -10.45 2.62 4.95
CA ASP A 105 -11.92 2.49 4.90
C ASP A 105 -12.42 1.06 4.65
N GLY A 106 -11.79 0.06 5.28
CA GLY A 106 -12.15 -1.35 5.09
C GLY A 106 -11.56 -1.99 3.84
N ASP A 107 -11.00 -1.24 2.90
CA ASP A 107 -10.35 -1.80 1.72
C ASP A 107 -8.88 -2.10 1.99
N LEU A 108 -8.38 -3.17 1.36
CA LEU A 108 -6.99 -3.59 1.47
C LEU A 108 -6.28 -3.57 0.13
N THR A 109 -5.17 -2.85 0.03
CA THR A 109 -4.25 -2.90 -1.10
C THR A 109 -2.93 -3.57 -0.71
N LEU A 110 -2.57 -4.62 -1.43
CA LEU A 110 -1.34 -5.40 -1.24
C LEU A 110 -0.41 -5.25 -2.43
N VAL A 111 0.88 -5.13 -2.13
CA VAL A 111 1.95 -5.22 -3.11
C VAL A 111 2.88 -6.35 -2.69
N PHE A 112 3.09 -7.34 -3.57
CA PHE A 112 3.92 -8.50 -3.28
C PHE A 112 4.73 -8.92 -4.52
N HIS A 113 5.73 -9.77 -4.31
CA HIS A 113 6.58 -10.29 -5.38
C HIS A 113 6.44 -11.81 -5.47
N ALA A 114 5.86 -12.28 -6.57
CA ALA A 114 5.90 -13.68 -6.92
C ALA A 114 7.24 -14.02 -7.60
N GLU A 115 7.76 -15.22 -7.35
CA GLU A 115 8.96 -15.76 -7.96
C GLU A 115 8.78 -15.96 -9.47
N ASP A 116 7.59 -16.39 -9.89
CA ASP A 116 7.24 -16.60 -11.29
C ASP A 116 5.73 -16.45 -11.56
N PHE A 117 5.34 -16.71 -12.80
CA PHE A 117 3.95 -16.61 -13.23
C PHE A 117 3.07 -17.71 -12.64
N ASP A 118 3.62 -18.91 -12.40
CA ASP A 118 2.85 -20.04 -11.88
C ASP A 118 2.48 -19.79 -10.42
N GLN A 119 3.41 -19.29 -9.61
CA GLN A 119 3.15 -18.86 -8.24
C GLN A 119 2.13 -17.70 -8.21
N LEU A 120 2.26 -16.72 -9.11
CA LEU A 120 1.27 -15.65 -9.22
C LEU A 120 -0.13 -16.21 -9.55
N GLN A 121 -0.25 -17.12 -10.52
CA GLN A 121 -1.53 -17.72 -10.88
C GLN A 121 -2.15 -18.48 -9.70
N ALA A 122 -1.34 -19.22 -8.94
CA ALA A 122 -1.80 -19.92 -7.75
C ALA A 122 -2.34 -18.95 -6.68
N ILE A 123 -1.59 -17.87 -6.38
CA ILE A 123 -2.02 -16.83 -5.45
C ILE A 123 -3.33 -16.18 -5.94
N MET A 124 -3.42 -15.83 -7.22
CA MET A 124 -4.62 -15.20 -7.80
C MET A 124 -5.83 -16.12 -7.82
N ALA A 125 -5.63 -17.43 -7.98
CA ALA A 125 -6.73 -18.41 -7.90
C ALA A 125 -7.31 -18.45 -6.49
N GLU A 126 -6.45 -18.59 -5.47
CA GLU A 126 -6.87 -18.57 -4.05
C GLU A 126 -7.56 -17.26 -3.67
N PHE A 127 -6.98 -16.15 -4.11
CA PHE A 127 -7.54 -14.83 -3.87
C PHE A 127 -8.93 -14.63 -4.48
N ARG A 128 -9.16 -15.10 -5.71
CA ARG A 128 -10.48 -15.01 -6.35
C ARG A 128 -11.51 -15.94 -5.72
N GLU A 129 -11.08 -17.07 -5.19
CA GLU A 129 -11.96 -18.01 -4.50
C GLU A 129 -12.41 -17.44 -3.15
N ARG A 130 -11.49 -16.84 -2.39
CA ARG A 130 -11.76 -16.34 -1.04
C ARG A 130 -12.29 -14.91 -1.01
N TYR A 131 -11.92 -14.07 -1.96
CA TYR A 131 -12.28 -12.65 -2.01
C TYR A 131 -12.88 -12.32 -3.39
N PRO A 132 -14.21 -12.39 -3.53
CA PRO A 132 -14.89 -12.15 -4.81
C PRO A 132 -14.65 -10.74 -5.38
N ASP A 133 -14.47 -9.75 -4.50
CA ASP A 133 -14.29 -8.33 -4.85
C ASP A 133 -12.82 -7.95 -5.08
N ILE A 134 -12.00 -8.90 -5.52
CA ILE A 134 -10.60 -8.64 -5.79
C ILE A 134 -10.37 -7.99 -7.16
N ASP A 135 -9.59 -6.92 -7.15
CA ASP A 135 -9.20 -6.15 -8.33
C ASP A 135 -7.67 -6.12 -8.47
N VAL A 136 -7.17 -6.66 -9.58
CA VAL A 136 -5.73 -6.64 -9.91
C VAL A 136 -5.41 -5.31 -10.58
N GLN A 137 -4.93 -4.36 -9.81
CA GLN A 137 -4.65 -3.01 -10.29
C GLN A 137 -3.39 -2.92 -11.16
N ARG A 138 -2.35 -3.70 -10.85
CA ARG A 138 -1.07 -3.61 -11.57
C ARG A 138 -0.28 -4.91 -11.53
N LEU A 139 0.26 -5.32 -12.68
CA LEU A 139 1.27 -6.37 -12.78
C LEU A 139 2.53 -5.79 -13.46
N LEU A 140 3.68 -5.98 -12.83
CA LEU A 140 4.98 -5.59 -13.37
C LEU A 140 5.85 -6.83 -13.47
N GLN A 141 6.19 -7.23 -14.69
CA GLN A 141 7.11 -8.32 -14.97
C GLN A 141 8.38 -7.76 -15.61
N PRO A 142 9.57 -8.02 -15.04
CA PRO A 142 10.81 -7.67 -15.69
C PRO A 142 11.07 -8.51 -16.95
N PRO A 143 11.79 -7.98 -17.94
CA PRO A 143 12.40 -6.65 -17.93
C PRO A 143 11.33 -5.57 -18.13
N LEU A 144 11.26 -4.63 -17.17
CA LEU A 144 10.68 -3.32 -17.43
C LEU A 144 11.54 -2.76 -18.56
N GLN A 145 10.96 -2.37 -19.69
CA GLN A 145 11.76 -1.85 -20.80
C GLN A 145 12.66 -0.72 -20.28
N GLY A 146 13.97 -0.86 -20.52
CA GLY A 146 15.02 0.05 -20.04
C GLY A 146 16.13 -0.64 -19.24
N SER A 147 17.33 -0.06 -19.24
CA SER A 147 18.43 -0.52 -18.38
C SER A 147 18.17 -0.13 -16.91
N THR A 148 18.90 -0.72 -15.96
CA THR A 148 18.89 -0.26 -14.56
C THR A 148 19.23 1.24 -14.46
N GLU A 149 19.97 1.78 -15.42
CA GLU A 149 20.35 3.20 -15.51
C GLU A 149 19.16 4.10 -15.93
N GLU A 150 18.09 3.54 -16.52
CA GLU A 150 16.85 4.24 -16.85
C GLU A 150 15.83 4.20 -15.69
N GLN A 151 16.14 3.49 -14.61
CA GLN A 151 15.30 3.39 -13.42
C GLN A 151 15.74 4.42 -12.37
N VAL A 152 15.00 5.52 -12.30
CA VAL A 152 15.27 6.56 -11.30
C VAL A 152 14.54 6.26 -10.00
N PHE A 153 15.28 6.28 -8.89
CA PHE A 153 14.70 6.26 -7.55
C PHE A 153 14.04 7.62 -7.25
N VAL A 154 12.72 7.63 -7.08
CA VAL A 154 11.98 8.81 -6.66
C VAL A 154 11.78 8.76 -5.14
N ASN A 155 12.37 9.73 -4.43
CA ASN A 155 12.24 9.85 -2.99
C ASN A 155 10.98 10.64 -2.61
N ARG A 156 9.86 9.91 -2.44
CA ARG A 156 8.59 10.50 -1.96
C ARG A 156 8.72 11.30 -0.66
N GLY A 157 9.71 10.98 0.20
CA GLY A 157 9.96 11.69 1.46
C GLY A 157 10.47 13.12 1.30
N LYS A 158 10.83 13.54 0.07
CA LYS A 158 11.13 14.95 -0.22
C LYS A 158 9.87 15.82 -0.21
N LEU A 159 8.70 15.25 -0.47
CA LEU A 159 7.43 15.98 -0.45
C LEU A 159 7.02 16.30 0.98
N THR A 160 6.51 17.51 1.21
CA THR A 160 5.80 17.79 2.47
C THR A 160 4.42 17.11 2.43
N ASP A 161 3.81 16.88 3.59
CA ASP A 161 2.47 16.28 3.67
C ASP A 161 1.47 17.02 2.78
N ARG A 162 1.47 18.36 2.82
CA ARG A 162 0.59 19.19 1.98
C ARG A 162 0.90 19.09 0.48
N GLN A 163 2.16 18.93 0.10
CA GLN A 163 2.54 18.74 -1.30
C GLN A 163 2.11 17.36 -1.82
N HIS A 164 2.24 16.33 -0.98
CA HIS A 164 1.78 14.98 -1.29
C HIS A 164 0.25 14.96 -1.43
N GLU A 165 -0.48 15.53 -0.47
CA GLU A 165 -1.94 15.64 -0.48
C GLU A 165 -2.45 16.36 -1.73
N VAL A 166 -1.90 17.53 -2.07
CA VAL A 166 -2.27 18.29 -3.27
C VAL A 166 -1.99 17.51 -4.56
N LEU A 167 -0.85 16.82 -4.63
CA LEU A 167 -0.49 16.02 -5.80
C LEU A 167 -1.43 14.81 -5.97
N GLN A 168 -1.76 14.14 -4.86
CA GLN A 168 -2.67 13.00 -4.82
C GLN A 168 -4.08 13.43 -5.25
N ALA A 169 -4.63 14.48 -4.65
CA ALA A 169 -5.94 15.01 -5.03
C ALA A 169 -6.01 15.43 -6.51
N ALA A 170 -4.95 16.05 -7.03
CA ALA A 170 -4.87 16.38 -8.45
C ALA A 170 -4.86 15.13 -9.34
N TYR A 171 -4.14 14.08 -8.95
CA TYR A 171 -4.09 12.83 -9.67
C TYR A 171 -5.46 12.13 -9.69
N ASP A 172 -6.07 11.95 -8.52
CA ASP A 172 -7.34 11.25 -8.35
C ASP A 172 -8.50 11.96 -9.05
N ALA A 173 -8.49 13.30 -9.07
CA ALA A 173 -9.47 14.11 -9.79
C ALA A 173 -9.24 14.17 -11.32
N GLY A 174 -8.26 13.44 -11.86
CA GLY A 174 -7.97 13.42 -13.30
C GLY A 174 -7.44 14.74 -13.84
N TYR A 175 -6.80 15.58 -13.01
CA TYR A 175 -6.26 16.89 -13.42
C TYR A 175 -5.24 16.81 -14.56
N PHE A 176 -4.52 15.69 -14.60
CA PHE A 176 -3.46 15.41 -15.57
C PHE A 176 -3.96 14.76 -16.87
N GLU A 177 -5.22 14.37 -16.92
CA GLU A 177 -5.80 13.63 -18.04
C GLU A 177 -6.12 14.52 -19.25
N ARG A 178 -6.46 13.85 -20.36
CA ARG A 178 -6.95 14.48 -21.60
C ARG A 178 -8.15 13.66 -22.12
N PRO A 179 -9.40 14.20 -22.03
CA PRO A 179 -9.80 15.46 -21.40
C PRO A 179 -9.54 15.45 -19.88
N LYS A 180 -9.43 16.63 -19.25
CA LYS A 180 -9.25 16.71 -17.79
C LYS A 180 -10.53 16.28 -17.06
N GLY A 181 -10.38 15.52 -15.98
CA GLY A 181 -11.47 15.19 -15.05
C GLY A 181 -11.92 16.39 -14.21
N ALA A 182 -10.96 17.13 -13.65
CA ALA A 182 -11.18 18.36 -12.88
C ALA A 182 -10.14 19.44 -13.19
N ASN A 183 -10.49 20.70 -12.89
CA ASN A 183 -9.60 21.85 -13.01
C ASN A 183 -9.05 22.31 -11.65
N ALA A 184 -8.04 23.20 -11.68
CA ALA A 184 -7.34 23.63 -10.47
C ALA A 184 -8.24 24.38 -9.47
N THR A 185 -9.29 25.06 -9.93
CA THR A 185 -10.23 25.77 -9.07
C THR A 185 -11.14 24.79 -8.33
N GLU A 186 -11.60 23.74 -9.01
CA GLU A 186 -12.44 22.69 -8.43
C GLU A 186 -11.70 21.95 -7.32
N ILE A 187 -10.48 21.49 -7.61
CA ILE A 187 -9.66 20.73 -6.65
C ILE A 187 -9.23 21.61 -5.46
N ALA A 188 -8.92 22.88 -5.70
CA ALA A 188 -8.59 23.81 -4.62
C ALA A 188 -9.76 24.02 -3.66
N ALA A 189 -11.00 24.04 -4.18
CA ALA A 189 -12.20 24.14 -3.35
C ALA A 189 -12.43 22.88 -2.51
N GLU A 190 -12.16 21.69 -3.05
CA GLU A 190 -12.23 20.42 -2.28
C GLU A 190 -11.22 20.38 -1.12
N LEU A 191 -10.05 20.97 -1.32
CA LEU A 191 -8.96 21.04 -0.33
C LEU A 191 -9.04 22.26 0.61
N ASP A 192 -10.11 23.06 0.53
CA ASP A 192 -10.33 24.32 1.27
C ASP A 192 -9.13 25.28 1.22
N ILE A 193 -8.56 25.49 0.02
CA ILE A 193 -7.45 26.43 -0.22
C ILE A 193 -7.68 27.31 -1.45
N SER A 194 -6.88 28.37 -1.58
CA SER A 194 -6.91 29.19 -2.79
C SER A 194 -6.34 28.44 -4.00
N GLN A 195 -6.84 28.73 -5.20
CA GLN A 195 -6.29 28.20 -6.46
C GLN A 195 -4.77 28.50 -6.61
N SER A 196 -4.32 29.66 -6.13
CA SER A 196 -2.90 30.03 -6.11
C SER A 196 -2.10 29.10 -5.19
N THR A 197 -2.60 28.81 -3.99
CA THR A 197 -1.96 27.91 -3.02
C THR A 197 -1.91 26.48 -3.56
N PHE A 198 -2.98 25.99 -4.18
CA PHE A 198 -3.00 24.69 -4.85
C PHE A 198 -1.92 24.61 -5.93
N THR A 199 -1.87 25.61 -6.81
CA THR A 199 -0.90 25.64 -7.91
C THR A 199 0.53 25.71 -7.39
N GLU A 200 0.79 26.51 -6.35
CA GLU A 200 2.10 26.63 -5.71
C GLU A 200 2.56 25.28 -5.12
N HIS A 201 1.70 24.62 -4.35
CA HIS A 201 2.00 23.30 -3.79
C HIS A 201 2.21 22.25 -4.89
N LEU A 202 1.38 22.25 -5.93
CA LEU A 202 1.49 21.30 -7.03
C LEU A 202 2.80 21.47 -7.80
N VAL A 203 3.17 22.72 -8.13
CA VAL A 203 4.44 23.03 -8.82
C VAL A 203 5.64 22.67 -7.94
N ALA A 204 5.57 22.95 -6.64
CA ALA A 204 6.62 22.58 -5.70
C ALA A 204 6.79 21.06 -5.58
N ALA A 205 5.69 20.31 -5.55
CA ALA A 205 5.69 18.85 -5.53
C ALA A 205 6.31 18.29 -6.82
N GLN A 206 5.83 18.75 -7.98
CA GLN A 206 6.34 18.34 -9.28
C GLN A 206 7.82 18.64 -9.44
N ARG A 207 8.28 19.82 -9.02
CA ARG A 207 9.69 20.19 -9.08
C ARG A 207 10.58 19.19 -8.33
N LYS A 208 10.20 18.78 -7.11
CA LYS A 208 10.96 17.81 -6.33
C LYS A 208 11.02 16.43 -7.01
N LEU A 209 9.91 16.00 -7.62
CA LEU A 209 9.87 14.74 -8.37
C LEU A 209 10.69 14.82 -9.66
N PHE A 210 10.67 15.97 -10.34
CA PHE A 210 11.49 16.18 -11.53
C PHE A 210 12.97 16.32 -11.19
N GLU A 211 13.33 16.88 -10.04
CA GLU A 211 14.71 16.86 -9.55
C GLU A 211 15.19 15.41 -9.42
N ASP A 212 14.42 14.53 -8.79
CA ASP A 212 14.77 13.10 -8.72
C ASP A 212 14.90 12.49 -10.12
N ILE A 213 13.93 12.71 -11.01
CA ILE A 213 13.90 12.09 -12.35
C ILE A 213 15.00 12.61 -13.28
N LEU A 214 15.40 13.88 -13.15
CA LEU A 214 16.32 14.55 -14.07
C LEU A 214 17.76 14.64 -13.53
N GLU A 215 17.97 14.48 -12.22
CA GLU A 215 19.30 14.27 -11.65
C GLU A 215 19.74 12.85 -11.96
N THR A 216 20.32 12.66 -13.16
CA THR A 216 21.16 11.50 -13.45
C THR A 216 22.37 11.56 -12.52
N ASP A 217 22.56 10.53 -11.69
CA ASP A 217 23.73 10.41 -10.81
C ASP A 217 25.02 10.78 -11.57
N ALA A 218 25.78 11.71 -10.99
CA ALA A 218 27.18 11.96 -11.33
C ALA A 218 28.09 10.90 -10.71
#